data_AF-W0DFQ3-F1
#
_entry.id   AF-W0DFQ3-F1
#
_cell.length_a   1.000
_cell.length_b   1.000
_cell.length_c   1.000
_cell.angle_alpha   90.00
_cell.angle_beta   90.00
_cell.angle_gamma   90.00
#
_symmetry.space_group_name_H-M   'P 1'
#
loop_
_entity.id
_entity.type
_entity.pdbx_description
1 polymer ?
#
loop_
_entity_poly.entity_id
_entity_poly.type
_entity_poly.pdbx_seq_one_letter_code
_entity_poly.pdbx_strand_id
1 'polypeptide(L)'
;MAGVWEEALVEEAIYLIAHLAQSEQHLMEIEGETKLEDLMPIIDGLRNKRKVVGDVLFSVLRIEGEKEKEEFRTKLESLWCSLKHLAMALVHCDETVEKLIRRLECHLQGGDMEKAKELSEKVKELYKVRQSIRNFMKE
;
A
#
# COMPACT_ATOMS: atom_id res chain seq x y z
N MET A 1 -24.71 -7.53 -9.81
CA MET A 1 -23.77 -8.52 -9.23
C MET A 1 -22.37 -8.39 -9.83
N ALA A 2 -22.20 -8.37 -11.16
CA ALA A 2 -20.87 -8.22 -11.80
C ALA A 2 -20.00 -7.07 -11.26
N GLY A 3 -20.56 -5.87 -11.07
CA GLY A 3 -19.80 -4.71 -10.56
C GLY A 3 -19.20 -4.87 -9.16
N VAL A 4 -19.84 -5.64 -8.26
CA VAL A 4 -19.30 -5.91 -6.91
C VAL A 4 -18.07 -6.82 -6.97
N TRP A 5 -18.06 -7.78 -7.90
CA TRP A 5 -16.92 -8.69 -8.11
C TRP A 5 -15.74 -7.96 -8.77
N GLU A 6 -16.01 -7.04 -9.68
CA GLU A 6 -14.99 -6.18 -10.29
C GLU A 6 -14.37 -5.22 -9.27
N GLU A 7 -15.18 -4.57 -8.42
CA GLU A 7 -14.69 -3.71 -7.33
C GLU A 7 -13.83 -4.49 -6.31
N ALA A 8 -14.25 -5.71 -5.94
CA ALA A 8 -13.49 -6.57 -5.05
C ALA A 8 -12.16 -6.99 -5.69
N LEU A 9 -12.16 -7.35 -6.97
CA LEU A 9 -10.95 -7.73 -7.70
C LEU A 9 -9.94 -6.58 -7.78
N VAL A 10 -10.41 -5.36 -8.05
CA VAL A 10 -9.57 -4.15 -8.10
C VAL A 10 -8.96 -3.86 -6.73
N GLU A 11 -9.76 -3.95 -5.68
CA GLU A 11 -9.31 -3.73 -4.30
C GLU A 11 -8.24 -4.77 -3.89
N GLU A 12 -8.45 -6.04 -4.18
CA GLU A 12 -7.48 -7.11 -3.90
C GLU A 12 -6.17 -6.93 -4.71
N ALA A 13 -6.28 -6.53 -5.99
CA ALA A 13 -5.11 -6.23 -6.81
C ALA A 13 -4.30 -5.05 -6.24
N ILE A 14 -4.98 -4.01 -5.73
CA ILE A 14 -4.36 -2.90 -5.02
C ILE A 14 -3.62 -3.36 -3.77
N TYR A 15 -4.24 -4.19 -2.91
CA TYR A 15 -3.56 -4.70 -1.71
C TYR A 15 -2.36 -5.58 -2.08
N LEU A 16 -2.48 -6.39 -3.13
CA LEU A 16 -1.36 -7.18 -3.64
C LEU A 16 -0.20 -6.30 -4.11
N ILE A 17 -0.48 -5.20 -4.83
CA ILE A 17 0.54 -4.21 -5.21
C ILE A 17 1.21 -3.62 -3.97
N ALA A 18 0.43 -3.27 -2.94
CA ALA A 18 0.92 -2.69 -1.70
C ALA A 18 1.85 -3.65 -0.95
N HIS A 19 1.43 -4.91 -0.75
CA HIS A 19 2.23 -5.91 -0.05
C HIS A 19 3.51 -6.28 -0.80
N LEU A 20 3.49 -6.34 -2.14
CA LEU A 20 4.69 -6.53 -2.94
C LEU A 20 5.64 -5.33 -2.85
N ALA A 21 5.10 -4.10 -2.82
CA ALA A 21 5.90 -2.88 -2.63
C ALA A 21 6.52 -2.80 -1.23
N GLN A 22 5.76 -3.09 -0.19
CA GLN A 22 6.22 -3.09 1.19
C GLN A 22 7.29 -4.17 1.43
N SER A 23 7.08 -5.36 0.87
CA SER A 23 8.07 -6.44 0.95
C SER A 23 9.37 -6.09 0.21
N GLU A 24 9.28 -5.43 -0.95
CA GLU A 24 10.48 -4.90 -1.64
C GLU A 24 11.21 -3.90 -0.75
N GLN A 25 10.49 -2.94 -0.15
CA GLN A 25 11.09 -1.91 0.70
C GLN A 25 11.79 -2.51 1.91
N HIS A 26 11.14 -3.41 2.67
CA HIS A 26 11.76 -4.04 3.83
C HIS A 26 13.01 -4.85 3.46
N LEU A 27 13.01 -5.55 2.32
CA LEU A 27 14.20 -6.28 1.87
C LEU A 27 15.33 -5.33 1.44
N MET A 28 15.00 -4.19 0.82
CA MET A 28 16.00 -3.15 0.51
C MET A 28 16.60 -2.55 1.78
N GLU A 29 15.80 -2.34 2.83
CA GLU A 29 16.29 -1.87 4.14
C GLU A 29 17.26 -2.90 4.75
N ILE A 30 16.89 -4.19 4.75
CA ILE A 30 17.75 -5.27 5.24
C ILE A 30 19.04 -5.40 4.42
N GLU A 31 18.96 -5.36 3.09
CA GLU A 31 20.14 -5.39 2.23
C GLU A 31 21.05 -4.20 2.52
N GLY A 32 20.47 -3.00 2.67
CA GLY A 32 21.20 -1.77 2.99
C GLY A 32 22.01 -1.88 4.28
N GLU A 33 21.46 -2.55 5.30
CA GLU A 33 22.09 -2.76 6.61
C GLU A 33 23.08 -3.94 6.64
N THR A 34 22.73 -5.06 5.98
CA THR A 34 23.46 -6.34 6.11
C THR A 34 24.44 -6.60 4.97
N LYS A 35 24.31 -5.91 3.83
CA LYS A 35 25.08 -6.12 2.59
C LYS A 35 24.99 -7.54 2.03
N LEU A 36 23.88 -8.24 2.29
CA LEU A 36 23.61 -9.56 1.74
C LEU A 36 23.20 -9.47 0.27
N GLU A 37 24.14 -9.65 -0.64
CA GLU A 37 23.93 -9.56 -2.10
C GLU A 37 22.87 -10.54 -2.64
N ASP A 38 22.68 -11.69 -1.97
CA ASP A 38 21.68 -12.70 -2.31
C ASP A 38 20.22 -12.17 -2.22
N LEU A 39 20.01 -11.02 -1.59
CA LEU A 39 18.70 -10.36 -1.53
C LEU A 39 18.33 -9.66 -2.84
N MET A 40 19.31 -9.25 -3.65
CA MET A 40 19.06 -8.48 -4.87
C MET A 40 18.17 -9.21 -5.89
N PRO A 41 18.39 -10.50 -6.21
CA PRO A 41 17.50 -11.26 -7.08
C PRO A 41 16.06 -11.36 -6.54
N ILE A 42 15.91 -11.42 -5.20
CA ILE A 42 14.59 -11.49 -4.55
C ILE A 42 13.86 -10.16 -4.69
N ILE A 43 14.55 -9.05 -4.41
CA ILE A 43 14.06 -7.67 -4.56
C ILE A 43 13.58 -7.43 -6.00
N ASP A 44 14.41 -7.76 -6.99
CA ASP A 44 14.03 -7.64 -8.40
C ASP A 44 12.87 -8.56 -8.77
N GLY A 45 12.84 -9.77 -8.20
CA GLY A 45 11.74 -10.71 -8.34
C GLY A 45 10.40 -10.16 -7.83
N LEU A 46 10.39 -9.40 -6.73
CA LEU A 46 9.21 -8.73 -6.18
C LEU A 46 8.79 -7.54 -7.05
N ARG A 47 9.76 -6.73 -7.48
CA ARG A 47 9.53 -5.59 -8.38
C ARG A 47 8.86 -6.03 -9.68
N ASN A 48 9.31 -7.12 -10.27
CA ASN A 48 8.73 -7.68 -11.49
C ASN A 48 7.33 -8.23 -11.26
N LYS A 49 7.08 -8.96 -10.15
CA LYS A 49 5.73 -9.41 -9.80
C LYS A 49 4.78 -8.23 -9.63
N ARG A 50 5.21 -7.15 -8.97
CA ARG A 50 4.38 -5.95 -8.80
C ARG A 50 4.01 -5.32 -10.15
N LYS A 51 4.97 -5.22 -11.09
CA LYS A 51 4.69 -4.74 -12.45
C LYS A 51 3.63 -5.60 -13.15
N VAL A 52 3.76 -6.93 -13.10
CA VAL A 52 2.79 -7.86 -13.67
C VAL A 52 1.39 -7.66 -13.09
N VAL A 53 1.26 -7.48 -11.77
CA VAL A 53 -0.04 -7.19 -11.14
C VAL A 53 -0.61 -5.86 -11.63
N GLY A 54 0.23 -4.84 -11.81
CA GLY A 54 -0.17 -3.56 -12.39
C GLY A 54 -0.69 -3.68 -13.82
N ASP A 55 0.02 -4.45 -14.66
CA ASP A 55 -0.38 -4.68 -16.05
C ASP A 55 -1.73 -5.42 -16.12
N VAL A 56 -1.94 -6.42 -15.25
CA VAL A 56 -3.23 -7.13 -15.13
C VAL A 56 -4.33 -6.16 -14.70
N LEU A 57 -4.09 -5.33 -13.69
CA LEU A 57 -5.08 -4.37 -13.20
C LEU A 57 -5.48 -3.37 -14.29
N PHE A 58 -4.52 -2.78 -15.00
CA PHE A 58 -4.82 -1.84 -16.08
C PHE A 58 -5.52 -2.50 -17.26
N SER A 59 -5.18 -3.75 -17.57
CA SER A 59 -5.90 -4.52 -18.59
C SER A 59 -7.37 -4.75 -18.21
N VAL A 60 -7.64 -5.13 -16.94
CA VAL A 60 -9.01 -5.30 -16.43
C VAL A 60 -9.79 -3.98 -16.47
N LEU A 61 -9.15 -2.87 -16.09
CA LEU A 61 -9.73 -1.53 -16.10
C LEU A 61 -9.82 -0.91 -17.52
N ARG A 62 -9.32 -1.60 -18.55
CA ARG A 62 -9.22 -1.11 -19.94
C ARG A 62 -8.52 0.25 -20.03
N ILE A 63 -7.53 0.47 -19.18
CA ILE A 63 -6.70 1.67 -19.19
C ILE A 63 -5.56 1.40 -20.18
N GLU A 64 -5.66 1.97 -21.37
CA GLU A 64 -4.61 1.90 -22.38
C GLU A 64 -3.72 3.16 -22.32
N GLY A 65 -2.41 2.95 -22.39
CA GLY A 65 -1.45 4.04 -22.51
C GLY A 65 -0.97 4.18 -23.95
N GLU A 66 -1.01 5.40 -24.48
CA GLU A 66 -0.24 5.72 -25.69
C GLU A 66 1.25 5.60 -25.36
N LYS A 67 1.99 4.80 -26.15
CA LYS A 67 3.46 4.79 -26.09
C LYS A 67 3.96 6.10 -26.71
N GLU A 68 3.99 7.17 -25.92
CA GLU A 68 4.65 8.41 -26.34
C GLU A 68 6.15 8.14 -26.50
N LYS A 69 6.69 8.62 -27.63
CA LYS A 69 8.13 8.56 -27.95
C LYS A 69 8.87 9.57 -27.07
N GLU A 70 9.68 9.04 -26.17
CA GLU A 70 10.87 9.62 -25.55
C GLU A 70 10.72 10.89 -24.66
N GLU A 71 11.55 10.91 -23.61
CA GLU A 71 11.87 11.96 -22.61
C GLU A 71 10.90 12.25 -21.45
N PHE A 72 9.60 11.96 -21.50
CA PHE A 72 8.70 12.10 -20.34
C PHE A 72 8.11 10.76 -19.89
N ARG A 73 7.90 10.58 -18.57
CA ARG A 73 7.10 9.44 -18.06
C ARG A 73 5.74 9.50 -18.72
N THR A 74 5.28 8.38 -19.27
CA THR A 74 3.93 8.30 -19.84
C THR A 74 2.90 8.62 -18.76
N LYS A 75 1.73 9.12 -19.16
CA LYS A 75 0.60 9.34 -18.22
C LYS A 75 0.28 8.06 -17.44
N LEU A 76 0.42 6.90 -18.10
CA LEU A 76 0.22 5.59 -17.49
C LEU A 76 1.27 5.27 -16.42
N GLU A 77 2.55 5.56 -16.66
CA GLU A 77 3.61 5.40 -15.65
C GLU A 77 3.42 6.33 -14.46
N SER A 78 2.92 7.54 -14.69
CA SER A 78 2.60 8.49 -13.62
C SER A 78 1.41 7.99 -12.79
N LEU A 79 0.35 7.50 -13.45
CA LEU A 79 -0.79 6.87 -12.78
C LEU A 79 -0.38 5.64 -11.97
N TRP A 80 0.44 4.78 -12.56
CA TRP A 80 1.01 3.61 -11.89
C TRP A 80 1.81 3.98 -10.64
N CYS A 81 2.66 5.01 -10.74
CA CYS A 81 3.46 5.47 -9.62
C CYS A 81 2.55 5.99 -8.49
N SER A 82 1.55 6.80 -8.81
CA SER A 82 0.58 7.32 -7.84
C SER A 82 -0.21 6.19 -7.16
N LEU A 83 -0.70 5.22 -7.94
CA LEU A 83 -1.44 4.08 -7.44
C LEU A 83 -0.61 3.27 -6.44
N LYS A 84 0.64 2.97 -6.79
CA LYS A 84 1.59 2.26 -5.90
C LYS A 84 1.79 3.00 -4.58
N HIS A 85 1.96 4.33 -4.61
CA HIS A 85 2.15 5.12 -3.39
C HIS A 85 0.90 5.16 -2.51
N LEU A 86 -0.29 5.30 -3.11
CA LEU A 86 -1.56 5.27 -2.38
C LEU A 86 -1.84 3.88 -1.79
N ALA A 87 -1.54 2.82 -2.53
CA ALA A 87 -1.66 1.45 -2.06
C ALA A 87 -0.74 1.17 -0.86
N MET A 88 0.52 1.61 -0.91
CA MET A 88 1.43 1.55 0.25
C MET A 88 0.93 2.39 1.43
N ALA A 89 0.36 3.57 1.18
CA ALA A 89 -0.19 4.42 2.24
C ALA A 89 -1.31 3.71 3.02
N LEU A 90 -2.11 2.85 2.38
CA LEU A 90 -3.10 1.99 3.06
C LEU A 90 -2.44 1.01 4.02
N VAL A 91 -1.39 0.30 3.57
CA VAL A 91 -0.65 -0.65 4.42
C VAL A 91 -0.03 0.08 5.62
N HIS A 92 0.60 1.22 5.40
CA HIS A 92 1.17 2.00 6.51
C HIS A 92 0.12 2.56 7.47
N CYS A 93 -1.08 2.92 6.99
CA CYS A 93 -2.19 3.26 7.88
C CYS A 93 -2.55 2.08 8.77
N ASP A 94 -2.67 0.88 8.21
CA ASP A 94 -3.02 -0.34 8.93
C ASP A 94 -1.94 -0.72 9.97
N GLU A 95 -0.66 -0.71 9.57
CA GLU A 95 0.47 -0.93 10.49
C GLU A 95 0.53 0.11 11.62
N THR A 96 0.23 1.37 11.31
CA THR A 96 0.23 2.45 12.31
C THR A 96 -0.94 2.28 13.29
N VAL A 97 -2.12 1.95 12.78
CA VAL A 97 -3.30 1.64 13.61
C VAL A 97 -2.99 0.48 14.55
N GLU A 98 -2.40 -0.61 14.05
CA GLU A 98 -2.02 -1.74 14.88
C GLU A 98 -1.04 -1.34 16.00
N LYS A 99 -0.01 -0.55 15.68
CA LYS A 99 0.95 -0.04 16.68
C LYS A 99 0.27 0.85 17.72
N LEU A 100 -0.69 1.68 17.32
CA LEU A 100 -1.46 2.51 18.25
C LEU A 100 -2.38 1.67 19.16
N ILE A 101 -3.03 0.63 18.62
CA ILE A 101 -3.88 -0.28 19.39
C ILE A 101 -3.05 -1.02 20.45
N ARG A 102 -1.87 -1.55 20.09
CA ARG A 102 -0.98 -2.18 21.07
C ARG A 102 -0.59 -1.23 22.21
N ARG A 103 -0.30 0.04 21.89
CA ARG A 103 0.00 1.07 22.91
C ARG A 103 -1.23 1.40 23.76
N LEU A 104 -2.41 1.52 23.14
CA LEU A 104 -3.68 1.73 23.82
C LEU A 104 -3.91 0.64 24.87
N GLU A 105 -3.73 -0.63 24.49
CA GLU A 105 -3.86 -1.79 25.39
C GLU A 105 -2.91 -1.69 26.59
N CYS A 106 -1.65 -1.28 26.36
CA CYS A 106 -0.70 -1.06 27.46
C CYS A 106 -1.18 0.02 28.44
N HIS A 107 -1.70 1.15 27.96
CA HIS A 107 -2.21 2.23 28.82
C HIS A 107 -3.48 1.81 29.57
N LEU A 108 -4.39 1.07 28.93
CA LEU A 108 -5.58 0.51 29.58
C LEU A 108 -5.20 -0.46 30.70
N GLN A 109 -4.23 -1.35 30.48
CA GLN A 109 -3.72 -2.27 31.50
C GLN A 109 -3.01 -1.53 32.65
N GLY A 110 -2.33 -0.42 32.33
CA GLY A 110 -1.66 0.44 33.31
C GLY A 110 -2.58 1.41 34.07
N GLY A 111 -3.88 1.47 33.73
CA GLY A 111 -4.84 2.39 34.35
C GLY A 111 -4.75 3.85 33.89
N ASP A 112 -3.94 4.13 32.87
CA ASP A 112 -3.78 5.47 32.28
C ASP A 112 -4.90 5.75 31.26
N MET A 113 -6.08 6.07 31.80
CA MET A 113 -7.29 6.27 31.02
C MET A 113 -7.25 7.54 30.16
N GLU A 114 -6.49 8.55 30.56
CA GLU A 114 -6.34 9.78 29.80
C GLU A 114 -5.56 9.51 28.51
N LYS A 115 -4.40 8.84 28.62
CA LYS A 115 -3.61 8.50 27.44
C LYS A 115 -4.29 7.47 26.56
N ALA A 116 -5.00 6.50 27.14
CA ALA A 116 -5.81 5.56 26.37
C ALA A 116 -6.89 6.29 25.55
N LYS A 117 -7.58 7.27 26.14
CA LYS A 117 -8.57 8.06 25.39
C LYS A 117 -7.95 8.83 24.24
N GLU A 118 -6.79 9.46 24.44
CA GLU A 118 -6.07 10.17 23.39
C GLU A 118 -5.72 9.24 22.22
N LEU A 119 -5.12 8.07 22.50
CA LEU A 119 -4.75 7.10 21.48
C LEU A 119 -5.96 6.54 20.73
N SER A 120 -7.08 6.31 21.42
CA SER A 120 -8.34 5.90 20.78
C SER A 120 -8.83 6.93 19.75
N GLU A 121 -8.74 8.22 20.05
CA GLU A 121 -9.10 9.25 19.07
C GLU A 121 -8.14 9.27 17.88
N LYS A 122 -6.84 9.05 18.10
CA LYS A 122 -5.86 8.92 17.00
C LYS A 122 -6.10 7.71 16.12
N VAL A 123 -6.53 6.57 16.67
CA VAL A 123 -6.96 5.41 15.89
C VAL A 123 -8.15 5.76 14.99
N LYS A 124 -9.16 6.49 15.52
CA LYS A 124 -10.31 6.94 14.73
C LYS A 124 -9.91 7.91 13.61
N GLU A 125 -9.00 8.84 13.89
CA GLU A 125 -8.45 9.76 12.88
C GLU A 125 -7.76 9.00 11.74
N LEU A 126 -6.89 8.04 12.05
CA LEU A 126 -6.22 7.23 11.04
C LEU A 126 -7.19 6.36 10.23
N TYR A 127 -8.23 5.81 10.86
CA TYR A 127 -9.24 5.05 10.13
C TYR A 127 -10.00 5.92 9.11
N LYS A 128 -10.25 7.19 9.42
CA LYS A 128 -10.83 8.15 8.46
C LYS A 128 -9.88 8.41 7.29
N VAL A 129 -8.58 8.57 7.55
CA VAL A 129 -7.57 8.74 6.50
C VAL A 129 -7.53 7.50 5.60
N ARG A 130 -7.45 6.30 6.19
CA ARG A 130 -7.50 5.02 5.48
C ARG A 130 -8.72 4.92 4.56
N GLN A 131 -9.91 5.25 5.07
CA GLN A 131 -11.14 5.20 4.30
C GLN A 131 -11.14 6.24 3.16
N SER A 132 -10.58 7.43 3.41
CA SER A 132 -10.43 8.48 2.38
C SER A 132 -9.54 8.01 1.22
N ILE A 133 -8.37 7.43 1.52
CA ILE A 133 -7.45 6.88 0.51
C ILE A 133 -8.15 5.77 -0.28
N ARG A 134 -8.82 4.86 0.42
CA ARG A 134 -9.56 3.75 -0.22
C ARG A 134 -10.64 4.26 -1.17
N ASN A 135 -11.42 5.26 -0.75
CA ASN A 135 -12.46 5.84 -1.60
C ASN A 135 -11.88 6.54 -2.82
N PHE A 136 -10.80 7.31 -2.63
CA PHE A 136 -10.11 7.99 -3.72
C PHE A 136 -9.58 7.03 -4.80
N MET A 137 -9.23 5.80 -4.42
CA MET A 137 -8.75 4.79 -5.35
C MET A 137 -9.88 4.03 -6.08
N LYS A 138 -11.13 4.21 -5.66
CA LYS A 138 -12.32 3.60 -6.28
C LYS A 138 -13.06 4.55 -7.23
N GLU A 139 -12.86 5.86 -7.07
CA GLU A 139 -13.42 6.92 -7.92
C GLU A 139 -12.61 7.12 -9.21
#